data_AF-A0A9P7DEE3-F1
#
_entry.id   AF-A0A9P7DEE3-F1
#
_cell.length_a   1.000
_cell.length_b   1.000
_cell.length_c   1.000
_cell.angle_alpha   90.00
_cell.angle_beta   90.00
_cell.angle_gamma   90.00
#
_symmetry.space_group_name_H-M   'P 1'
#
loop_
_entity.id
_entity.type
_entity.pdbx_description
1 polymer ?
#
loop_
_entity_poly.entity_id
_entity_poly.type
_entity_poly.pdbx_seq_one_letter_code
_entity_poly.pdbx_strand_id
1 'polypeptide(L)'
;MEHCRGKLSAYTDPNYESRIQAALADIANGTCKNITVAARVHKVARQTLKDRSKGLHVSHRDVAKLPQLLQLSEEEATIKDWPAHESGAACPVHPRDLRAQAKEISGKLPDSPVMTSGSSLVTRSISTGLQFEFGSASTPAVLSYDEVMKSDREDLWKNIQLLYSRNKTLFEMQLMQSAQLAAVEAHCTLLTNKTQKKCQKSKNRFFTYPEFKAASEAEKIERIKKEKVDSEKAAQKIAENDVGLFAQH
;
A
#
# COMPACT_ATOMS: atom_id res chain seq x y z
N MET A 1 8.70 -11.56 -30.41
CA MET A 1 7.64 -11.27 -29.42
C MET A 1 8.29 -11.18 -28.05
N GLU A 2 8.53 -9.98 -27.57
CA GLU A 2 9.24 -9.75 -26.31
C GLU A 2 8.35 -10.10 -25.11
N HIS A 3 8.77 -11.11 -24.34
CA HIS A 3 8.18 -11.42 -23.05
C HIS A 3 8.75 -10.48 -21.97
N CYS A 4 8.27 -9.23 -21.97
CA CYS A 4 8.50 -8.31 -20.86
C CYS A 4 7.76 -8.79 -19.61
N ARG A 5 8.39 -9.67 -18.82
CA ARG A 5 7.97 -10.05 -17.46
C ARG A 5 8.46 -9.02 -16.42
N GLY A 6 8.44 -7.74 -16.77
CA GLY A 6 8.52 -6.67 -15.77
C GLY A 6 7.18 -6.59 -15.08
N LYS A 7 7.10 -7.03 -13.82
CA LYS A 7 5.93 -6.84 -12.97
C LYS A 7 5.79 -5.35 -12.67
N LEU A 8 5.28 -4.57 -13.62
CA LEU A 8 4.73 -3.25 -13.29
C LEU A 8 3.62 -3.53 -12.28
N SER A 9 3.84 -3.09 -11.05
CA SER A 9 2.89 -3.31 -9.97
C SER A 9 1.58 -2.64 -10.39
N ALA A 10 0.45 -3.29 -10.13
CA ALA A 10 -0.87 -2.74 -10.43
C ALA A 10 -1.10 -1.35 -9.81
N TYR A 11 -0.29 -0.98 -8.82
CA TYR A 11 -0.32 0.31 -8.12
C TYR A 11 0.41 1.45 -8.84
N THR A 12 1.33 1.15 -9.75
CA THR A 12 2.21 2.17 -10.35
C THR A 12 1.77 2.55 -11.76
N ASP A 13 0.92 1.74 -12.40
CA ASP A 13 0.48 2.00 -13.76
C ASP A 13 -0.87 2.76 -13.77
N PRO A 14 -0.88 4.05 -14.15
CA PRO A 14 -2.11 4.86 -14.19
C PRO A 14 -3.15 4.32 -15.18
N ASN A 15 -2.73 3.53 -16.18
CA ASN A 15 -3.60 2.98 -17.21
C ASN A 15 -4.10 1.56 -16.89
N TYR A 16 -3.75 0.99 -15.73
CA TYR A 16 -4.12 -0.38 -15.37
C TYR A 16 -5.65 -0.57 -15.33
N GLU A 17 -6.38 0.38 -14.74
CA GLU A 17 -7.84 0.29 -14.63
C GLU A 17 -8.54 0.39 -15.99
N SER A 18 -8.07 1.26 -16.88
CA SER A 18 -8.60 1.38 -18.24
C SER A 18 -8.46 0.07 -19.02
N ARG A 19 -7.36 -0.67 -18.82
CA ARG A 19 -7.15 -1.99 -19.44
C ARG A 19 -8.08 -3.06 -18.88
N ILE A 20 -8.41 -3.01 -17.59
CA ILE A 20 -9.43 -3.90 -17.00
C ILE A 20 -10.80 -3.61 -17.61
N GLN A 21 -11.18 -2.33 -17.73
CA GLN A 21 -12.47 -1.94 -18.29
C GLN A 21 -12.60 -2.34 -19.77
N ALA A 22 -11.57 -2.10 -20.58
CA ALA A 22 -11.53 -2.54 -21.98
C ALA A 22 -11.63 -4.08 -22.09
N ALA A 23 -10.90 -4.82 -21.25
CA ALA A 23 -10.98 -6.27 -21.23
C ALA A 23 -12.38 -6.80 -20.88
N LEU A 24 -13.08 -6.16 -19.93
CA LEU A 24 -14.46 -6.52 -19.58
C LEU A 24 -15.43 -6.19 -20.73
N ALA A 25 -15.24 -5.06 -21.42
CA ALA A 25 -16.04 -4.68 -22.58
C ALA A 25 -15.86 -5.68 -23.73
N ASP A 26 -14.62 -6.11 -24.03
CA ASP A 26 -14.34 -7.10 -25.07
C ASP A 26 -14.93 -8.49 -24.77
N ILE A 27 -15.03 -8.85 -23.49
CA ILE A 27 -15.72 -10.07 -23.06
C ILE A 27 -17.23 -9.91 -23.26
N ALA A 28 -17.81 -8.76 -22.87
CA ALA A 28 -19.24 -8.48 -23.01
C ALA A 28 -19.68 -8.43 -24.48
N ASN A 29 -18.83 -7.86 -25.34
CA ASN A 29 -19.06 -7.77 -26.79
C ASN A 29 -18.80 -9.09 -27.53
N GLY A 30 -18.31 -10.13 -26.84
CA GLY A 30 -17.97 -11.43 -27.44
C GLY A 30 -16.70 -11.41 -28.31
N THR A 31 -15.97 -10.30 -28.38
CA THR A 31 -14.69 -10.18 -29.10
C THR A 31 -13.64 -11.14 -28.54
N CYS A 32 -13.59 -11.25 -27.21
CA CYS A 32 -12.76 -12.23 -26.53
C CYS A 32 -13.60 -13.41 -26.04
N LYS A 33 -13.34 -14.62 -26.58
CA LYS A 33 -14.08 -15.86 -26.24
C LYS A 33 -14.05 -16.22 -24.74
N ASN A 34 -13.01 -15.82 -24.00
CA ASN A 34 -12.89 -16.13 -22.58
C ASN A 34 -11.99 -15.11 -21.84
N ILE A 35 -12.12 -15.09 -20.50
CA ILE A 35 -11.35 -14.22 -19.59
C ILE A 35 -9.83 -14.41 -19.75
N THR A 36 -9.38 -15.63 -20.04
CA THR A 36 -7.96 -15.93 -20.18
C THR A 36 -7.34 -15.25 -21.41
N VAL A 37 -8.08 -15.23 -22.53
CA VAL A 37 -7.67 -14.54 -23.76
C VAL A 37 -7.67 -13.04 -23.54
N ALA A 38 -8.76 -12.48 -22.99
CA ALA A 38 -8.87 -11.04 -22.70
C ALA A 38 -7.74 -10.57 -21.76
N ALA A 39 -7.44 -11.33 -20.70
CA ALA A 39 -6.38 -10.99 -19.77
C ALA A 39 -4.99 -10.92 -20.42
N ARG A 40 -4.71 -11.80 -21.39
CA ARG A 40 -3.46 -11.79 -22.15
C ARG A 40 -3.39 -10.61 -23.12
N VAL A 41 -4.47 -10.34 -23.86
CA VAL A 41 -4.55 -9.25 -24.84
C VAL A 41 -4.32 -7.90 -24.14
N HIS A 42 -5.01 -7.66 -23.02
CA HIS A 42 -4.93 -6.40 -22.28
C HIS A 42 -3.82 -6.35 -21.22
N LYS A 43 -3.00 -7.41 -21.13
CA LYS A 43 -1.88 -7.53 -20.17
C LYS A 43 -2.30 -7.24 -18.71
N VAL A 44 -3.43 -7.79 -18.28
CA VAL A 44 -3.98 -7.66 -16.92
C VAL A 44 -3.99 -9.01 -16.21
N ALA A 45 -3.93 -9.01 -14.88
CA ALA A 45 -3.94 -10.24 -14.11
C ALA A 45 -5.29 -10.98 -14.28
N ARG A 46 -5.25 -12.24 -14.71
CA ARG A 46 -6.45 -13.07 -14.94
C ARG A 46 -7.36 -13.13 -13.71
N GLN A 47 -6.78 -13.23 -12.51
CA GLN A 47 -7.53 -13.33 -11.26
C GLN A 47 -8.31 -12.04 -10.99
N THR A 48 -7.65 -10.89 -11.09
CA THR A 48 -8.30 -9.58 -10.96
C THR A 48 -9.46 -9.43 -11.94
N LEU A 49 -9.27 -9.80 -13.21
CA LEU A 49 -10.33 -9.72 -14.22
C LEU A 49 -11.54 -10.62 -13.89
N LYS A 50 -11.27 -11.85 -13.40
CA LYS A 50 -12.30 -12.81 -12.96
C LYS A 50 -13.08 -12.31 -11.73
N ASP A 51 -12.40 -11.70 -10.77
CA ASP A 51 -13.04 -11.17 -9.57
C ASP A 51 -13.85 -9.92 -9.90
N ARG A 52 -13.34 -9.08 -10.81
CA ARG A 52 -14.05 -7.89 -11.32
C ARG A 52 -15.30 -8.26 -12.11
N SER A 53 -15.24 -9.28 -12.97
CA SER A 53 -16.41 -9.76 -13.72
C SER A 53 -17.51 -10.35 -12.83
N LYS A 54 -17.15 -10.78 -11.62
CA LYS A 54 -18.10 -11.28 -10.61
C LYS A 54 -18.56 -10.19 -9.64
N GLY A 55 -18.07 -8.96 -9.76
CA GLY A 55 -18.34 -7.88 -8.81
C GLY A 55 -17.69 -8.08 -7.42
N LEU A 56 -16.77 -9.02 -7.26
CA LEU A 56 -16.10 -9.30 -5.98
C LEU A 56 -14.99 -8.29 -5.67
N HIS A 57 -14.37 -7.76 -6.70
CA HIS A 57 -13.46 -6.63 -6.57
C HIS A 57 -14.27 -5.35 -6.82
N VAL A 58 -13.91 -4.23 -6.20
CA VAL A 58 -14.40 -2.86 -6.51
C VAL A 58 -13.22 -2.05 -7.06
N SER A 59 -13.41 -1.11 -7.98
CA SER A 59 -12.29 -0.31 -8.50
C SER A 59 -11.97 0.73 -7.45
N HIS A 60 -10.73 1.18 -7.38
CA HIS A 60 -10.38 2.29 -6.49
C HIS A 60 -11.24 3.53 -6.75
N ARG A 61 -11.59 3.79 -8.02
CA ARG A 61 -12.46 4.92 -8.39
C ARG A 61 -13.88 4.75 -7.89
N ASP A 62 -14.42 3.53 -7.89
CA ASP A 62 -15.75 3.25 -7.38
C ASP A 62 -15.76 3.18 -5.85
N VAL A 63 -14.68 2.70 -5.22
CA VAL A 63 -14.50 2.78 -3.76
C VAL A 63 -14.49 4.23 -3.30
N ALA A 64 -13.85 5.13 -4.05
CA ALA A 64 -13.88 6.57 -3.76
C ALA A 64 -15.29 7.20 -3.93
N LYS A 65 -16.20 6.54 -4.66
CA LYS A 65 -17.60 6.96 -4.81
C LYS A 65 -18.55 6.26 -3.84
N LEU A 66 -18.10 5.19 -3.17
CA LEU A 66 -18.87 4.63 -2.05
C LEU A 66 -19.06 5.76 -1.05
N PRO A 67 -20.25 5.87 -0.43
CA PRO A 67 -20.62 7.03 0.36
C PRO A 67 -19.52 7.28 1.37
N GLN A 68 -18.88 8.45 1.27
CA GLN A 68 -18.13 9.00 2.38
C GLN A 68 -19.07 8.92 3.58
N LEU A 69 -18.60 8.23 4.63
CA LEU A 69 -19.41 7.97 5.82
C LEU A 69 -19.88 9.28 6.48
N LEU A 70 -19.16 10.36 6.20
CA LEU A 70 -19.42 11.72 6.62
C LEU A 70 -19.61 12.59 5.38
N GLN A 71 -20.53 13.55 5.44
CA GLN A 71 -20.58 14.58 4.42
C GLN A 71 -19.32 15.45 4.49
N LEU A 72 -18.91 16.05 3.37
CA LEU A 72 -17.75 16.96 3.30
C LEU A 72 -17.79 18.06 4.38
N SER A 73 -18.98 18.58 4.69
CA SER A 73 -19.17 19.56 5.76
C SER A 73 -18.93 19.00 7.17
N GLU A 74 -19.26 17.72 7.40
CA GLU A 74 -19.04 17.03 8.67
C GLU A 74 -17.57 16.63 8.83
N GLU A 75 -16.92 16.17 7.75
CA GLU A 75 -15.48 15.91 7.73
C GLU A 75 -14.70 17.20 8.02
N GLU A 76 -15.05 18.31 7.37
CA GLU A 76 -14.39 19.59 7.64
C GLU A 76 -14.63 20.11 9.05
N ALA A 77 -15.84 20.01 9.59
CA ALA A 77 -16.12 20.41 10.97
C ALA A 77 -15.30 19.56 11.94
N THR A 78 -15.29 18.24 11.77
CA THR A 78 -14.52 17.33 12.62
C THR A 78 -13.02 17.61 12.51
N ILE A 79 -12.49 17.82 11.30
CA ILE A 79 -11.05 18.09 11.07
C ILE A 79 -10.66 19.51 11.54
N LYS A 80 -11.54 20.51 11.50
CA LYS A 80 -11.26 21.88 11.96
C LYS A 80 -11.41 22.03 13.47
N ASP A 81 -12.41 21.37 14.07
CA ASP A 81 -12.62 21.38 15.52
C ASP A 81 -11.58 20.50 16.23
N TRP A 82 -11.04 19.48 15.55
CA TRP A 82 -10.03 18.57 16.10
C TRP A 82 -8.75 19.28 16.59
N PRO A 83 -8.05 20.11 15.79
CA PRO A 83 -6.94 20.91 16.27
C PRO A 83 -7.32 21.88 17.38
N ALA A 84 -8.55 22.43 17.36
CA ALA A 84 -8.99 23.39 18.35
C ALA A 84 -9.20 22.75 19.73
N HIS A 85 -9.64 21.50 19.78
CA HIS A 85 -9.87 20.77 21.02
C HIS A 85 -8.60 20.15 21.63
N GLU A 86 -7.57 19.87 20.81
CA GLU A 86 -6.39 19.09 21.24
C GLU A 86 -5.04 19.79 21.12
N SER A 87 -4.97 20.97 20.52
CA SER A 87 -3.71 21.73 20.40
C SER A 87 -3.07 22.07 21.75
N GLY A 88 -3.84 22.07 22.85
CA GLY A 88 -3.31 22.23 24.21
C GLY A 88 -2.71 20.97 24.84
N ALA A 89 -3.08 19.78 24.35
CA ALA A 89 -2.59 18.50 24.85
C ALA A 89 -2.25 17.64 23.65
N ALA A 90 -1.01 17.70 23.17
CA ALA A 90 -0.50 16.96 22.01
C ALA A 90 -0.42 15.42 22.23
N CYS A 91 -1.49 14.84 22.76
CA CYS A 91 -1.69 13.42 23.00
C CYS A 91 -2.59 12.90 21.89
N PRO A 92 -2.08 12.09 20.93
CA PRO A 92 -2.93 11.52 19.90
C PRO A 92 -4.02 10.66 20.54
N VAL A 93 -5.28 11.00 20.27
CA VAL A 93 -6.46 10.26 20.76
C VAL A 93 -6.38 8.81 20.34
N HIS A 94 -6.76 7.93 21.26
CA HIS A 94 -6.81 6.52 20.96
C HIS A 94 -7.88 6.25 19.87
N PRO A 95 -7.62 5.41 18.85
CA PRO A 95 -8.59 5.10 17.77
C PRO A 95 -9.95 4.56 18.23
N ARG A 96 -10.08 4.20 19.51
CA ARG A 96 -11.33 3.79 20.15
C ARG A 96 -12.21 5.01 20.47
N ASP A 97 -11.60 6.06 21.00
CA ASP A 97 -12.31 7.24 21.49
C ASP A 97 -12.71 8.12 20.30
N LEU A 98 -11.86 8.17 19.27
CA LEU A 98 -12.17 8.80 17.98
C LEU A 98 -13.38 8.12 17.31
N ARG A 99 -13.48 6.78 17.38
CA ARG A 99 -14.66 6.05 16.90
C ARG A 99 -15.90 6.31 17.76
N ALA A 100 -15.74 6.51 19.06
CA ALA A 100 -16.85 6.85 19.95
C ALA A 100 -17.40 8.24 19.63
N GLN A 101 -16.53 9.24 19.44
CA GLN A 101 -16.92 10.59 19.03
C GLN A 101 -17.54 10.62 17.64
N ALA A 102 -16.97 9.92 16.65
CA ALA A 102 -17.58 9.82 15.32
C ALA A 102 -18.99 9.20 15.37
N LYS A 103 -19.20 8.22 16.26
CA LYS A 103 -20.54 7.64 16.51
C LYS A 103 -21.49 8.64 17.16
N GLU A 104 -21.00 9.46 18.07
CA GLU A 104 -21.80 10.48 18.75
C GLU A 104 -22.27 11.57 17.77
N ILE A 105 -21.41 11.97 16.84
CA ILE A 105 -21.73 12.97 15.80
C ILE A 105 -22.62 12.39 14.71
N SER A 106 -22.26 11.24 14.15
CA SER A 106 -22.94 10.63 12.99
C SER A 106 -24.20 9.84 13.39
N GLY A 107 -24.35 9.48 14.67
CA GLY A 107 -25.37 8.54 15.16
C GLY A 107 -25.14 7.08 14.74
N LYS A 108 -24.11 6.80 13.94
CA LYS A 108 -23.76 5.46 13.42
C LYS A 108 -22.33 5.10 13.80
N LEU A 109 -22.11 3.85 14.22
CA LEU A 109 -20.76 3.36 14.46
C LEU A 109 -20.10 3.19 13.07
N PRO A 110 -18.93 3.79 12.81
CA PRO A 110 -18.22 3.50 11.58
C PRO A 110 -17.86 2.01 11.60
N ASP A 111 -18.53 1.23 10.75
CA ASP A 111 -18.19 -0.17 10.57
C ASP A 111 -16.72 -0.22 10.20
N SER A 112 -15.96 -0.95 11.02
CA SER A 112 -14.53 -1.17 10.80
C SER A 112 -14.32 -1.47 9.32
N PRO A 113 -13.62 -0.62 8.54
CA PRO A 113 -13.12 -1.12 7.28
C PRO A 113 -12.30 -2.35 7.65
N VAL A 114 -12.52 -3.45 6.95
CA VAL A 114 -11.63 -4.61 6.96
C VAL A 114 -10.30 -4.12 6.38
N MET A 115 -9.57 -3.35 7.20
CA MET A 115 -8.20 -2.96 6.98
C MET A 115 -7.39 -4.19 7.36
N THR A 116 -6.98 -4.90 6.32
CA THR A 116 -5.79 -5.74 6.32
C THR A 116 -4.74 -5.16 7.26
N SER A 117 -4.46 -5.93 8.32
CA SER A 117 -3.37 -5.78 9.28
C SER A 117 -2.12 -5.11 8.68
N GLY A 118 -1.77 -3.95 9.22
CA GLY A 118 -0.57 -3.21 8.85
C GLY A 118 -0.16 -2.23 9.94
N SER A 119 0.47 -2.75 10.99
CA SER A 119 1.45 -2.08 11.87
C SER A 119 1.14 -0.67 12.38
N SER A 120 0.56 -0.56 13.58
CA SER A 120 0.56 0.69 14.35
C SER A 120 0.82 0.42 15.84
N LEU A 121 2.05 0.05 16.19
CA LEU A 121 2.50 0.01 17.59
C LEU A 121 3.96 0.49 17.82
N VAL A 122 4.71 0.89 16.78
CA VAL A 122 6.15 1.21 16.94
C VAL A 122 6.46 2.72 16.94
N THR A 123 5.55 3.59 16.53
CA THR A 123 5.78 5.06 16.53
C THR A 123 5.64 5.70 17.93
N ARG A 124 5.27 4.93 18.95
CA ARG A 124 4.88 5.44 20.28
C ARG A 124 6.04 5.84 21.22
N SER A 125 7.29 5.60 20.85
CA SER A 125 8.43 5.76 21.80
C SER A 125 9.44 6.85 21.45
N ILE A 126 9.32 7.55 20.32
CA ILE A 126 10.29 8.62 19.95
C ILE A 126 9.69 10.02 20.11
N SER A 127 8.36 10.18 20.03
CA SER A 127 7.74 11.51 20.15
C SER A 127 7.78 12.09 21.57
N THR A 128 7.93 11.28 22.61
CA THR A 128 7.98 11.73 24.01
C THR A 128 9.38 12.13 24.49
N GLY A 129 10.44 11.81 23.74
CA GLY A 129 11.83 12.13 24.13
C GLY A 129 12.35 13.48 23.64
N LEU A 130 11.68 14.11 22.67
CA LEU A 130 12.09 15.40 22.07
C LEU A 130 11.20 16.58 22.46
N GLN A 131 10.32 16.41 23.46
CA GLN A 131 9.62 17.51 24.12
C GLN A 131 10.49 18.19 25.20
N PHE A 132 11.79 17.90 25.23
CA PHE A 132 12.76 18.53 26.12
C PHE A 132 13.03 19.98 25.66
N GLU A 133 12.41 20.92 26.37
CA GLU A 133 12.87 22.31 26.55
C GLU A 133 13.09 23.19 25.30
N PHE A 134 12.09 23.29 24.41
CA PHE A 134 11.94 24.54 23.67
C PHE A 134 10.74 25.28 24.24
N GLY A 135 11.01 25.99 25.34
CA GLY A 135 10.05 26.88 25.99
C GLY A 135 9.36 27.76 24.96
N SER A 136 8.08 28.05 25.19
CA SER A 136 7.18 28.86 24.38
C SER A 136 7.83 30.12 23.81
N ALA A 137 8.65 29.95 22.78
CA ALA A 137 9.31 31.02 22.08
C ALA A 137 8.20 31.65 21.26
N SER A 138 7.56 32.66 21.87
CA SER A 138 6.63 33.55 21.20
C SER A 138 7.20 33.82 19.82
N THR A 139 6.49 33.41 18.78
CA THR A 139 6.87 33.72 17.41
C THR A 139 7.18 35.22 17.36
N PRO A 140 8.44 35.67 17.19
CA PRO A 140 8.72 37.08 17.06
C PRO A 140 7.83 37.62 15.95
N ALA A 141 7.09 38.67 16.29
CA ALA A 141 6.18 39.32 15.37
C ALA A 141 6.99 39.71 14.13
N VAL A 142 6.61 39.15 12.98
CA VAL A 142 7.08 39.66 11.71
C VAL A 142 6.60 41.11 11.65
N LEU A 143 7.53 42.05 11.49
CA LEU A 143 7.16 43.46 11.38
C LEU A 143 6.13 43.62 10.26
N SER A 144 5.08 44.35 10.55
CA SER A 144 4.12 44.79 9.54
C SER A 144 4.81 45.68 8.51
N TYR A 145 4.21 45.79 7.32
CA TYR A 145 4.75 46.65 6.26
C TYR A 145 4.93 48.09 6.72
N ASP A 146 3.99 48.62 7.49
CA ASP A 146 4.05 49.99 8.02
C ASP A 146 5.21 50.18 9.02
N GLU A 147 5.50 49.17 9.84
CA GLU A 147 6.65 49.19 10.76
C GLU A 147 7.97 49.11 10.00
N VAL A 148 8.05 48.31 8.93
CA VAL A 148 9.22 48.23 8.06
C VAL A 148 9.52 49.59 7.42
N MET A 149 8.50 50.30 6.92
CA MET A 149 8.67 51.60 6.28
C MET A 149 9.04 52.72 7.26
N LYS A 150 8.76 52.53 8.56
CA LYS A 150 9.10 53.47 9.64
C LYS A 150 10.40 53.12 10.38
N SER A 151 10.99 51.96 10.09
CA SER A 151 12.19 51.49 10.77
C SER A 151 13.44 52.13 10.19
N ASP A 152 14.38 52.47 11.07
CA ASP A 152 15.71 52.89 10.63
C ASP A 152 16.47 51.73 9.97
N ARG A 153 17.40 52.09 9.09
CA ARG A 153 18.16 51.12 8.27
C ARG A 153 18.86 50.07 9.12
N GLU A 154 19.47 50.49 10.22
CA GLU A 154 20.21 49.63 11.14
C GLU A 154 19.30 48.61 11.84
N ASP A 155 18.09 49.02 12.23
CA ASP A 155 17.13 48.15 12.90
C ASP A 155 16.48 47.17 11.92
N LEU A 156 16.21 47.62 10.69
CA LEU A 156 15.81 46.74 9.60
C LEU A 156 16.88 45.66 9.34
N TRP A 157 18.16 46.04 9.33
CA TRP A 157 19.25 45.10 9.13
C TRP A 157 19.36 44.07 10.26
N LYS A 158 19.25 44.50 11.52
CA LYS A 158 19.21 43.58 12.67
C LYS A 158 18.04 42.59 12.59
N ASN A 159 16.87 43.06 12.16
CA ASN A 159 15.70 42.20 11.98
C ASN A 159 15.94 41.16 10.86
N ILE A 160 16.48 41.57 9.72
CA ILE A 160 16.84 40.65 8.63
C ILE A 160 17.83 39.58 9.13
N GLN A 161 18.86 39.96 9.89
CA GLN A 161 19.81 39.02 10.46
C GLN A 161 19.16 38.04 11.46
N LEU A 162 18.24 38.53 12.29
CA LEU A 162 17.47 37.71 13.21
C LEU A 162 16.59 36.70 12.48
N LEU A 163 15.83 37.14 11.47
CA LEU A 163 15.00 36.27 10.64
C LEU A 163 15.84 35.22 9.90
N TYR A 164 17.00 35.62 9.36
CA TYR A 164 17.91 34.70 8.69
C TYR A 164 18.44 33.61 9.63
N SER A 165 18.94 34.00 10.81
CA SER A 165 19.44 33.04 11.80
C SER A 165 18.36 32.07 12.27
N ARG A 166 17.12 32.55 12.44
CA ARG A 166 15.98 31.71 12.79
C ARG A 166 15.55 30.76 11.66
N ASN A 167 15.51 31.24 10.42
CA ASN A 167 15.19 30.37 9.27
C ASN A 167 16.23 29.26 9.13
N LYS A 168 17.50 29.58 9.40
CA LYS A 168 18.57 28.58 9.44
C LYS A 168 18.32 27.51 10.50
N THR A 169 18.00 27.89 11.74
CA THR A 169 17.74 26.90 12.81
C THR A 169 16.51 26.05 12.52
N LEU A 170 15.43 26.64 11.99
CA LEU A 170 14.24 25.88 11.57
C LEU A 170 14.55 24.88 10.45
N PHE A 171 15.37 25.27 9.47
CA PHE A 171 15.78 24.37 8.40
C PHE A 171 16.62 23.20 8.92
N GLU A 172 17.58 23.45 9.82
CA GLU A 172 18.39 22.41 10.46
C GLU A 172 17.53 21.45 11.29
N MET A 173 16.53 21.96 12.01
CA MET A 173 15.57 21.13 12.75
C MET A 173 14.71 20.27 11.82
N GLN A 174 14.17 20.84 10.75
CA GLN A 174 13.38 20.10 9.77
C GLN A 174 14.20 18.98 9.13
N LEU A 175 15.46 19.26 8.80
CA LEU A 175 16.39 18.27 8.26
C LEU A 175 16.60 17.13 9.27
N MET A 176 16.81 17.43 10.54
CA MET A 176 16.96 16.43 11.60
C MET A 176 15.71 15.56 11.76
N GLN A 177 14.52 16.17 11.79
CA GLN A 177 13.25 15.44 11.87
C GLN A 177 13.04 14.52 10.66
N SER A 178 13.36 15.00 9.46
CA SER A 178 13.26 14.18 8.24
C SER A 178 14.20 12.97 8.28
N ALA A 179 15.42 13.14 8.79
CA ALA A 179 16.38 12.05 8.95
C ALA A 179 15.91 11.02 9.99
N GLN A 180 15.29 11.48 11.09
CA GLN A 180 14.70 10.58 12.09
C GLN A 180 13.54 9.77 11.52
N LEU A 181 12.64 10.40 10.75
CA LEU A 181 11.54 9.70 10.09
C LEU A 181 12.07 8.64 9.12
N ALA A 182 13.05 8.97 8.28
CA ALA A 182 13.68 8.02 7.37
C ALA A 182 14.33 6.83 8.11
N ALA A 183 14.97 7.09 9.25
CA ALA A 183 15.55 6.02 10.08
C ALA A 183 14.47 5.10 10.67
N VAL A 184 13.33 5.65 11.11
CA VAL A 184 12.18 4.87 11.61
C VAL A 184 11.56 4.03 10.50
N GLU A 185 11.38 4.59 9.30
CA GLU A 185 10.88 3.85 8.13
C GLU A 185 11.80 2.67 7.76
N ALA A 186 13.11 2.89 7.75
CA ALA A 186 14.10 1.83 7.52
C ALA A 186 13.99 0.73 8.60
N HIS A 187 13.83 1.10 9.87
CA HIS A 187 13.67 0.14 10.97
C HIS A 187 12.37 -0.68 10.84
N CYS A 188 11.24 -0.04 10.51
CA CYS A 188 9.96 -0.71 10.26
C CYS A 188 10.06 -1.70 9.08
N THR A 189 10.79 -1.33 8.03
CA THR A 189 11.04 -2.20 6.87
C THR A 189 11.88 -3.43 7.25
N LEU A 190 12.89 -3.27 8.12
CA LEU A 190 13.67 -4.41 8.62
C LEU A 190 12.84 -5.34 9.52
N LEU A 191 11.94 -4.80 10.34
CA LEU A 191 11.08 -5.59 11.22
C LEU A 191 10.06 -6.42 10.44
N THR A 192 9.42 -5.85 9.41
CA THR A 192 8.47 -6.57 8.55
C THR A 192 9.14 -7.71 7.78
N ASN A 193 10.38 -7.51 7.32
CA ASN A 193 11.17 -8.57 6.67
C ASN A 193 11.58 -9.68 7.65
N LYS A 194 11.89 -9.36 8.91
CA LYS A 194 12.22 -10.36 9.94
C LYS A 194 11.01 -11.18 10.36
N THR A 195 9.82 -10.59 10.50
CA THR A 195 8.60 -11.32 10.84
C THR A 195 8.13 -12.22 9.71
N GLN A 196 8.26 -11.80 8.44
CA GLN A 196 8.00 -12.68 7.29
C GLN A 196 8.95 -13.89 7.25
N LYS A 197 10.25 -13.70 7.52
CA LYS A 197 11.21 -14.83 7.61
C LYS A 197 10.92 -15.79 8.76
N LYS A 198 10.38 -15.30 9.90
CA LYS A 198 10.02 -16.17 11.05
C LYS A 198 8.71 -16.93 10.82
N CYS A 199 7.72 -16.30 10.16
CA CYS A 199 6.44 -16.95 9.82
C CYS A 199 6.57 -18.00 8.69
N GLN A 200 7.61 -17.91 7.85
CA GLN A 200 7.96 -18.98 6.92
C GLN A 200 8.59 -20.20 7.61
N LYS A 201 9.26 -20.04 8.77
CA LYS A 201 9.89 -21.16 9.49
C LYS A 201 8.91 -21.94 10.39
N SER A 202 7.78 -21.36 10.81
CA SER A 202 6.80 -22.07 11.65
C SER A 202 5.67 -22.77 10.89
N LYS A 203 5.51 -22.54 9.58
CA LYS A 203 4.53 -23.28 8.75
C LYS A 203 4.95 -24.71 8.37
N ASN A 204 6.12 -25.18 8.80
CA ASN A 204 6.54 -26.58 8.66
C ASN A 204 6.48 -27.39 9.96
N ARG A 205 5.78 -26.88 10.99
CA ARG A 205 5.50 -27.64 12.22
C ARG A 205 4.01 -27.90 12.38
N PHE A 206 3.33 -28.23 11.29
CA PHE A 206 2.15 -29.07 11.42
C PHE A 206 2.62 -30.46 11.85
N PHE A 207 2.02 -30.98 12.90
CA PHE A 207 2.06 -32.39 13.27
C PHE A 207 1.60 -33.21 12.07
N THR A 208 2.50 -33.57 11.16
CA THR A 208 2.24 -34.61 10.16
C THR A 208 2.30 -35.93 10.90
N TYR A 209 1.13 -36.48 11.20
CA TYR A 209 0.99 -37.91 11.49
C TYR A 209 1.82 -38.70 10.44
N PRO A 210 2.66 -39.66 10.84
CA PRO A 210 3.54 -40.41 9.92
C PRO A 210 2.80 -40.99 8.71
N GLU A 211 1.53 -41.36 8.90
CA GLU A 211 0.64 -41.90 7.87
C GLU A 211 0.37 -40.91 6.72
N PHE A 212 0.25 -39.61 7.01
CA PHE A 212 0.03 -38.59 5.97
C PHE A 212 1.31 -38.28 5.17
N LYS A 213 2.48 -38.46 5.78
CA LYS A 213 3.76 -38.33 5.07
C LYS A 213 3.93 -39.46 4.06
N ALA A 214 3.59 -40.69 4.45
CA ALA A 214 3.61 -41.84 3.55
C ALA A 214 2.61 -41.67 2.39
N ALA A 215 1.40 -41.19 2.65
CA ALA A 215 0.40 -40.92 1.61
C ALA A 215 0.85 -39.84 0.62
N SER A 216 1.46 -38.74 1.10
CA SER A 216 1.97 -37.67 0.23
C SER A 216 3.19 -38.10 -0.60
N GLU A 217 4.07 -38.93 -0.04
CA GLU A 217 5.22 -39.48 -0.78
C GLU A 217 4.76 -40.49 -1.84
N ALA A 218 3.76 -41.33 -1.53
CA ALA A 218 3.14 -42.22 -2.51
C ALA A 218 2.51 -41.44 -3.68
N GLU A 219 1.77 -40.36 -3.40
CA GLU A 219 1.14 -39.53 -4.43
C GLU A 219 2.18 -38.82 -5.32
N LYS A 220 3.30 -38.36 -4.73
CA LYS A 220 4.41 -37.77 -5.52
C LYS A 220 5.07 -38.80 -6.43
N ILE A 221 5.28 -40.02 -5.94
CA ILE A 221 5.85 -41.11 -6.75
C ILE A 221 4.89 -41.46 -7.89
N GLU A 222 3.58 -41.48 -7.64
CA GLU A 222 2.57 -41.72 -8.68
C GLU A 222 2.56 -40.63 -9.75
N ARG A 223 2.62 -39.34 -9.35
CA ARG A 223 2.72 -38.23 -10.30
C ARG A 223 3.98 -38.31 -11.16
N ILE A 224 5.14 -38.60 -10.56
CA ILE A 224 6.40 -38.73 -11.29
C ILE A 224 6.33 -39.91 -12.28
N LYS A 225 5.72 -41.03 -11.91
CA LYS A 225 5.51 -42.16 -12.82
C LYS A 225 4.60 -41.78 -13.99
N LYS A 226 3.50 -41.07 -13.72
CA LYS A 226 2.57 -40.61 -14.75
C LYS A 226 3.23 -39.63 -15.72
N GLU A 227 4.01 -38.68 -15.20
CA GLU A 227 4.76 -37.71 -16.01
C GLU A 227 5.79 -38.38 -16.92
N LYS A 228 6.48 -39.43 -16.43
CA LYS A 228 7.39 -40.22 -17.28
C LYS A 228 6.67 -40.93 -18.41
N VAL A 229 5.54 -41.59 -18.13
CA VAL A 229 4.73 -42.27 -19.15
C VAL A 229 4.21 -41.29 -20.20
N ASP A 230 3.75 -40.11 -19.78
CA ASP A 230 3.27 -39.08 -20.70
C ASP A 230 4.41 -38.50 -21.55
N SER A 231 5.62 -38.36 -21.00
CA SER A 231 6.81 -37.92 -21.74
C SER A 231 7.29 -38.96 -22.77
N GLU A 232 7.23 -40.26 -22.46
CA GLU A 232 7.58 -41.34 -23.39
C GLU A 232 6.57 -41.45 -24.53
N LYS A 233 5.26 -41.32 -24.23
CA LYS A 233 4.22 -41.27 -25.26
C LYS A 233 4.37 -40.06 -26.17
N ALA A 234 4.76 -38.90 -25.63
CA ALA A 234 5.04 -37.71 -26.43
C ALA A 234 6.25 -37.93 -27.36
N ALA A 235 7.31 -38.58 -26.87
CA ALA A 235 8.49 -38.90 -27.66
C ALA A 235 8.20 -39.91 -28.79
N GLN A 236 7.40 -40.96 -28.51
CA GLN A 236 6.98 -41.92 -29.54
C GLN A 236 6.15 -41.25 -30.65
N LYS A 237 5.23 -40.34 -30.30
CA LYS A 237 4.43 -39.60 -31.29
C LYS A 237 5.29 -38.71 -32.20
N ILE A 238 6.41 -38.19 -31.70
CA ILE A 238 7.33 -37.38 -32.51
C ILE A 238 8.10 -38.30 -33.48
N ALA A 239 8.58 -39.46 -33.00
CA ALA A 239 9.28 -40.43 -33.84
C ALA A 239 8.40 -41.01 -34.96
N GLU A 240 7.12 -41.29 -34.71
CA GLU A 240 6.19 -41.77 -35.74
C GLU A 240 5.90 -40.71 -36.82
N ASN A 241 5.82 -39.43 -36.43
CA ASN A 241 5.60 -38.34 -37.38
C ASN A 241 6.83 -38.08 -38.27
N ASP A 242 8.05 -38.25 -37.74
CA ASP A 242 9.28 -38.07 -38.53
C ASP A 242 9.50 -39.20 -39.55
N VAL A 243 9.07 -40.44 -39.25
CA VAL A 243 9.14 -41.56 -40.20
C VAL A 243 8.14 -41.40 -41.35
N GLY A 244 6.99 -40.77 -41.10
CA GLY A 244 6.00 -40.48 -42.14
C GLY A 244 6.44 -39.44 -43.18
N LEU A 245 7.38 -38.54 -42.82
CA LEU A 245 7.91 -37.52 -43.74
C LEU A 245 8.95 -38.05 -44.73
N PHE A 246 9.57 -39.21 -44.45
CA PHE A 246 10.60 -39.80 -45.33
C PHE A 246 10.03 -40.77 -46.39
N ALA A 247 8.74 -41.07 -46.36
CA ALA A 247 8.09 -41.99 -47.31
C ALA A 247 7.42 -41.29 -48.52
N GLN A 248 7.62 -39.98 -48.71
CA GLN A 248 7.01 -39.21 -49.80
C GLN A 248 8.01 -38.60 -50.80
N HIS A 249 9.26 -39.07 -50.83
CA HIS A 249 10.24 -38.71 -51.87
C HIS A 249 10.76 -39.93 -52.62
#